data_AF-A0A813KH61-F1
#
_entry.id   AF-A0A813KH61-F1
#
_cell.length_a   1.000
_cell.length_b   1.000
_cell.length_c   1.000
_cell.angle_alpha   90.00
_cell.angle_beta   90.00
_cell.angle_gamma   90.00
#
_symmetry.space_group_name_H-M   'P 1'
#
loop_
_entity.id
_entity.type
_entity.pdbx_description
1 polymer ?
#
loop_
_entity_poly.entity_id
_entity_poly.type
_entity_poly.pdbx_seq_one_letter_code
_entity_poly.pdbx_strand_id
1 'polypeptide(L)'
;YWYQVLGSPVDEEEMATSAPVDVQDEHEVLALHCNFVQQNGRPCACRTDVGWLTCCAHLFCSNHAKEWFGSNMDCPLCKTGEAVNVMK
;
A
#
# COMPACT_ATOMS: atom_id res chain seq x y z
N TYR A 1 45.50 -54.93 3.80
CA TYR A 1 44.20 -55.34 3.25
C TYR A 1 43.53 -54.07 2.73
N TRP A 2 43.81 -53.70 1.47
CA TRP A 2 42.89 -53.72 0.30
C TRP A 2 41.67 -52.81 0.54
N TYR A 3 41.47 -51.70 -0.20
CA TYR A 3 40.89 -51.59 -1.57
C TYR A 3 41.55 -50.42 -2.34
N GLN A 4 42.14 -50.62 -3.53
CA GLN A 4 41.56 -50.68 -4.90
C GLN A 4 40.99 -49.36 -5.45
N VAL A 5 41.56 -49.01 -6.62
CA VAL A 5 41.49 -47.80 -7.45
C VAL A 5 40.43 -47.97 -8.56
N LEU A 6 40.07 -46.87 -9.24
CA LEU A 6 39.67 -46.68 -10.67
C LEU A 6 38.43 -45.76 -10.75
N GLY A 7 38.53 -44.48 -11.16
CA GLY A 7 38.53 -44.01 -12.56
C GLY A 7 37.10 -44.04 -13.13
N SER A 8 36.39 -42.93 -13.35
CA SER A 8 36.60 -41.96 -14.44
C SER A 8 35.55 -40.80 -14.37
N PRO A 9 35.70 -39.73 -15.20
CA PRO A 9 35.11 -38.40 -15.05
C PRO A 9 33.79 -38.22 -15.83
N VAL A 10 33.29 -36.97 -15.84
CA VAL A 10 32.08 -36.39 -16.49
C VAL A 10 30.78 -36.62 -15.70
N ASP A 11 29.93 -35.62 -15.44
CA ASP A 11 29.65 -34.40 -16.19
C ASP A 11 29.59 -33.15 -15.28
N GLU A 12 30.30 -32.10 -15.71
CA GLU A 12 30.00 -30.70 -15.41
C GLU A 12 28.75 -30.33 -16.24
N GLU A 13 27.90 -29.42 -15.75
CA GLU A 13 26.51 -29.14 -16.20
C GLU A 13 25.53 -30.12 -15.55
N GLU A 14 24.72 -29.70 -14.57
CA GLU A 14 23.53 -28.90 -14.83
C GLU A 14 23.42 -27.78 -13.79
N MET A 15 23.90 -26.59 -14.18
CA MET A 15 23.48 -25.33 -13.56
C MET A 15 22.00 -25.10 -13.92
N ALA A 16 21.11 -25.77 -13.21
CA ALA A 16 19.70 -25.46 -13.24
C ALA A 16 19.52 -24.08 -12.61
N THR A 17 19.56 -23.09 -13.50
CA THR A 17 19.17 -21.70 -13.32
C THR A 17 17.94 -21.67 -12.42
N SER A 18 18.17 -21.48 -11.12
CA SER A 18 17.12 -21.10 -10.19
C SER A 18 16.54 -19.82 -10.74
N ALA A 19 15.34 -19.93 -11.29
CA ALA A 19 14.57 -18.82 -11.82
C ALA A 19 14.66 -17.65 -10.85
N PRO A 20 14.69 -16.38 -11.31
CA PRO A 20 14.47 -15.27 -10.41
C PRO A 20 13.14 -15.58 -9.72
N VAL A 21 13.21 -15.90 -8.43
CA VAL A 21 12.03 -15.82 -7.58
C VAL A 21 11.59 -14.38 -7.73
N ASP A 22 10.51 -14.21 -8.48
CA ASP A 22 9.76 -12.98 -8.57
C ASP A 22 9.44 -12.64 -7.11
N VAL A 23 10.29 -11.82 -6.49
CA VAL A 23 9.96 -11.16 -5.24
C VAL A 23 8.89 -10.18 -5.67
N GLN A 24 7.67 -10.70 -5.79
CA GLN A 24 6.50 -9.88 -5.82
C GLN A 24 6.60 -9.09 -4.52
N ASP A 25 6.99 -7.82 -4.67
CA ASP A 25 6.95 -6.82 -3.63
C ASP A 25 5.48 -6.71 -3.23
N GLU A 26 5.04 -7.66 -2.41
CA GLU A 26 3.70 -7.78 -1.86
C GLU A 26 3.54 -6.79 -0.70
N HIS A 27 4.17 -5.63 -0.82
CA HIS A 27 3.59 -4.42 -0.33
C HIS A 27 2.34 -4.16 -1.19
N GLU A 28 1.29 -4.94 -0.94
CA GLU A 28 -0.08 -4.45 -1.03
C GLU A 28 -0.19 -3.34 0.03
N VAL A 29 0.47 -2.21 -0.28
CA VAL A 29 0.71 -1.08 0.60
C VAL A 29 -0.66 -0.71 1.14
N LEU A 30 -0.84 -0.82 2.47
CA LEU A 30 -2.01 -0.37 3.23
C LEU A 30 -2.68 0.80 2.51
N ALA A 31 -3.65 0.48 1.67
CA ALA A 31 -4.16 1.46 0.73
C ALA A 31 -4.98 2.44 1.57
N LEU A 32 -4.48 3.65 1.71
CA LEU A 32 -5.15 4.67 2.48
C LEU A 32 -6.44 5.04 1.76
N HIS A 33 -7.57 4.83 2.43
CA HIS A 33 -8.91 5.05 1.87
C HIS A 33 -9.51 6.34 2.43
N CYS A 34 -10.28 7.02 1.60
CA CYS A 34 -11.08 8.16 2.03
C CYS A 34 -12.17 7.73 3.03
N ASN A 35 -12.22 8.37 4.20
CA ASN A 35 -13.22 8.11 5.24
C ASN A 35 -14.56 8.85 5.01
N PHE A 36 -14.70 9.63 3.93
CA PHE A 36 -15.95 10.36 3.66
C PHE A 36 -17.12 9.39 3.44
N VAL A 37 -18.24 9.65 4.13
CA VAL A 37 -19.49 8.90 3.95
C VAL A 37 -20.39 9.69 3.00
N GLN A 38 -20.75 9.06 1.88
CA GLN A 38 -21.62 9.65 0.88
C GLN A 38 -23.07 9.72 1.38
N GLN A 39 -23.93 10.47 0.67
CA GLN A 39 -25.35 10.59 1.00
C GLN A 39 -26.10 9.25 1.02
N ASN A 40 -25.61 8.25 0.27
CA ASN A 40 -26.15 6.89 0.26
C ASN A 40 -25.71 6.05 1.49
N GLY A 41 -24.99 6.64 2.44
CA GLY A 41 -24.45 5.98 3.63
C GLY A 41 -23.23 5.10 3.39
N ARG A 42 -22.71 5.01 2.16
CA ARG A 42 -21.53 4.21 1.83
C ARG A 42 -20.25 5.04 1.94
N PRO A 43 -19.13 4.41 2.37
CA PRO A 43 -17.84 5.07 2.37
C PRO A 43 -17.37 5.33 0.93
N CYS A 44 -16.56 6.37 0.77
CA CYS A 44 -15.89 6.65 -0.48
C CYS A 44 -14.97 5.49 -0.89
N ALA A 45 -15.09 5.02 -2.12
CA ALA A 45 -14.26 3.93 -2.65
C ALA A 45 -12.85 4.38 -3.07
N CYS A 46 -12.56 5.69 -3.08
CA CYS A 46 -11.27 6.21 -3.52
C CYS A 46 -10.14 5.79 -2.56
N ARG A 47 -9.17 5.07 -3.12
CA ARG A 47 -7.81 4.98 -2.57
C ARG A 47 -7.10 6.30 -2.83
N THR A 48 -6.32 6.76 -1.87
CA THR A 48 -5.70 8.09 -1.92
C THR A 48 -4.30 8.02 -1.32
N ASP A 49 -3.33 8.33 -2.16
CA ASP A 49 -1.93 8.59 -1.82
C ASP A 49 -1.73 10.05 -1.41
N VAL A 50 -2.52 10.96 -1.99
CA VAL A 50 -2.56 12.40 -1.70
C VAL A 50 -3.93 12.79 -1.17
N GLY A 51 -4.00 13.45 -0.01
CA GLY A 51 -5.28 13.77 0.63
C GLY A 51 -5.16 14.73 1.80
N TRP A 52 -6.26 14.91 2.52
CA TRP A 52 -6.32 15.75 3.71
C TRP A 52 -6.55 14.88 4.94
N LEU A 53 -5.69 15.02 5.93
CA LEU A 53 -5.78 14.31 7.19
C LEU A 53 -6.18 15.30 8.28
N THR A 54 -7.25 15.01 8.99
CA THR A 54 -7.65 15.82 10.15
C THR A 54 -6.87 15.42 11.40
N CYS A 55 -6.85 16.29 12.41
CA CYS A 55 -6.21 15.98 13.71
C CYS A 55 -6.83 14.76 14.42
N CYS A 56 -8.06 14.40 14.07
CA CYS A 56 -8.75 13.19 14.53
C CYS A 56 -8.45 11.95 13.66
N ALA A 57 -7.41 11.99 12.84
CA ALA A 57 -6.93 10.89 12.00
C ALA A 57 -7.94 10.39 10.94
N HIS A 58 -8.84 11.26 10.47
CA HIS A 58 -9.70 10.95 9.33
C HIS A 58 -9.09 11.49 8.03
N LEU A 59 -8.93 10.60 7.07
CA LEU A 59 -8.35 10.88 5.77
C LEU A 59 -9.44 11.14 4.73
N PHE A 60 -9.28 12.18 3.95
CA PHE A 60 -10.18 12.54 2.87
C PHE A 60 -9.42 12.64 1.55
N CYS A 61 -9.95 12.03 0.49
CA CYS A 61 -9.39 12.22 -0.84
C CYS A 61 -9.53 13.69 -1.28
N SER A 62 -8.68 14.12 -2.20
CA SER A 62 -8.64 15.51 -2.67
C SER A 62 -10.00 16.06 -3.13
N ASN A 63 -10.88 15.23 -3.69
CA ASN A 63 -12.20 15.66 -4.14
C ASN A 63 -13.11 16.04 -2.96
N HIS A 64 -13.33 15.11 -2.02
CA HIS A 64 -14.19 15.36 -0.85
C HIS A 64 -13.57 16.38 0.11
N ALA A 65 -12.25 16.42 0.21
CA ALA A 65 -11.57 17.42 1.01
C ALA A 65 -11.81 18.84 0.46
N LYS A 66 -11.71 19.05 -0.86
CA LYS A 66 -11.99 20.36 -1.47
C LYS A 66 -13.46 20.77 -1.31
N GLU A 67 -14.37 19.83 -1.50
CA GLU A 67 -15.80 20.07 -1.35
C GLU A 67 -16.16 20.51 0.08
N TRP A 68 -15.63 19.80 1.09
CA TRP A 68 -15.95 20.08 2.48
C TRP A 68 -15.15 21.26 3.05
N PHE A 69 -13.82 21.19 2.93
CA PHE A 69 -12.91 22.16 3.53
C PHE A 69 -12.81 23.49 2.78
N GLY A 70 -13.48 23.61 1.62
CA GLY A 70 -13.69 24.89 0.96
C GLY A 70 -14.66 25.82 1.72
N SER A 71 -15.48 25.29 2.63
CA SER A 71 -16.45 26.09 3.39
C SER A 71 -16.49 25.78 4.88
N ASN A 72 -15.93 24.65 5.31
CA ASN A 72 -15.94 24.19 6.70
C ASN A 72 -14.52 23.91 7.16
N MET A 73 -14.22 24.10 8.44
CA MET A 73 -12.89 23.76 8.99
C MET A 73 -12.96 22.53 9.90
N ASP A 74 -14.16 22.07 10.27
CA ASP A 74 -14.39 20.89 11.10
C ASP A 74 -14.31 19.59 10.29
N CYS A 75 -13.92 18.51 10.96
CA CYS A 75 -13.98 17.17 10.37
C CYS A 75 -15.44 16.77 10.08
N PRO A 76 -15.79 16.32 8.86
CA PRO A 76 -17.16 15.95 8.51
C PRO A 76 -17.73 14.78 9.33
N LEU A 77 -16.88 13.92 9.89
CA LEU A 77 -17.28 12.70 10.59
C LEU A 77 -17.53 12.91 12.08
N CYS A 78 -16.60 13.59 12.77
CA CYS A 78 -16.64 13.76 14.22
C CYS A 78 -16.84 15.21 14.66
N LYS A 79 -16.86 16.16 13.71
CA LYS A 79 -17.05 17.59 13.97
C LYS A 79 -15.99 18.21 14.89
N THR A 80 -14.81 17.59 14.98
CA THR A 80 -13.69 18.07 15.80
C THR A 80 -12.47 18.43 14.96
N GLY A 81 -11.77 19.47 15.42
CA GLY A 81 -10.42 19.83 14.99
C GLY A 81 -10.33 20.43 13.60
N GLU A 82 -9.11 20.84 13.25
CA GLU A 82 -8.75 21.41 11.95
C GLU A 82 -8.22 20.33 11.01
N ALA A 83 -8.26 20.59 9.70
CA ALA A 83 -7.73 19.71 8.67
C ALA A 83 -6.33 20.13 8.22
N VAL A 84 -5.43 19.16 8.02
CA VAL A 84 -4.09 19.38 7.48
C VAL A 84 -4.00 18.71 6.11
N ASN A 85 -3.49 19.43 5.13
CA ASN A 85 -3.25 18.88 3.79
C ASN A 85 -1.95 18.06 3.79
N VAL A 86 -2.04 16.80 3.38
CA VAL A 86 -0.91 15.89 3.27
C VAL A 86 -0.65 15.63 1.78
N MET A 87 0.29 16.36 1.22
CA MET A 87 0.88 16.06 -0.08
C MET A 87 2.07 15.12 0.14
N LYS A 88 2.09 13.98 -0.56
CA LYS A 88 3.22 13.05 -0.58
C LYS A 88 4.14 13.39 -1.74
#